data_AF-A0A953GV83-F1
#
_entry.id   AF-A0A953GV83-F1
#
_cell.length_a   1.000
_cell.length_b   1.000
_cell.length_c   1.000
_cell.angle_alpha   90.00
_cell.angle_beta   90.00
_cell.angle_gamma   90.00
#
_symmetry.space_group_name_H-M   'P 1'
#
loop_
_entity.id
_entity.type
_entity.pdbx_description
1 polymer ?
#
loop_
_entity_poly.entity_id
_entity_poly.type
_entity_poly.pdbx_seq_one_letter_code
_entity_poly.pdbx_strand_id
1 'polypeptide(L)'
;MSNLRRWAERIGLAAFTALVLLVPLVLGLVFYLTVFPEGITLNAGKGIWEGRIWLVKGTAPTGIGLQSTEPAAGTPAGAVCARTILTTFQWSPRPGIRREIGSCRCQPLADATALCLQP
;
A
#
# COMPACT_ATOMS: atom_id res chain seq x y z
N MET A 1 -27.32 -19.05 33.75
CA MET A 1 -26.16 -18.29 33.22
C MET A 1 -26.65 -17.04 32.49
N SER A 2 -26.30 -15.85 32.98
CA SER A 2 -26.80 -14.57 32.44
C SER A 2 -26.32 -14.33 31.01
N ASN A 3 -27.15 -13.69 30.19
CA ASN A 3 -26.82 -13.36 28.78
C ASN A 3 -25.55 -12.51 28.67
N LEU A 4 -25.25 -11.70 29.69
CA LEU A 4 -24.04 -10.86 29.76
C LEU A 4 -22.74 -11.68 29.73
N ARG A 5 -22.70 -12.80 30.45
CA ARG A 5 -21.51 -13.66 30.54
C ARG A 5 -21.20 -14.34 29.19
N ARG A 6 -22.23 -14.84 28.50
CA ARG A 6 -22.08 -15.43 27.16
C ARG A 6 -21.63 -14.41 26.11
N TRP A 7 -22.06 -13.15 26.24
CA TRP A 7 -21.60 -12.07 25.36
C TRP A 7 -20.14 -11.71 25.61
N ALA A 8 -19.73 -11.58 26.87
CA ALA A 8 -18.34 -11.30 27.24
C ALA A 8 -17.38 -12.41 26.77
N GLU A 9 -17.77 -13.67 26.91
CA GLU A 9 -16.99 -14.82 26.43
C GLU A 9 -16.80 -14.80 24.90
N ARG A 10 -17.85 -14.43 24.14
CA ARG A 10 -17.77 -14.29 22.67
C ARG A 10 -16.86 -13.15 22.24
N ILE A 11 -16.94 -11.99 22.91
CA ILE A 11 -16.08 -10.84 22.61
C ILE A 11 -14.62 -11.18 22.96
N GLY A 12 -14.38 -11.82 24.11
CA GLY A 12 -13.05 -12.25 24.53
C GLY A 12 -12.43 -13.25 23.54
N LEU A 13 -13.21 -14.25 23.10
CA LEU A 13 -12.75 -15.22 22.11
C LEU A 13 -12.48 -14.56 20.75
N ALA A 14 -13.34 -13.65 20.30
CA ALA A 14 -13.13 -12.91 19.05
C ALA A 14 -11.88 -12.04 19.12
N ALA A 15 -11.68 -11.30 20.21
CA ALA A 15 -10.50 -10.47 20.42
C ALA A 15 -9.21 -11.32 20.48
N PHE A 16 -9.24 -12.43 21.20
CA PHE A 16 -8.09 -13.34 21.27
C PHE A 16 -7.76 -13.94 19.91
N THR A 17 -8.76 -14.42 19.17
CA THR A 17 -8.57 -14.98 17.83
C THR A 17 -8.03 -13.92 16.86
N ALA A 18 -8.56 -12.71 16.91
CA ALA A 18 -8.06 -11.59 16.11
C ALA A 18 -6.60 -11.29 16.45
N LEU A 19 -6.23 -11.26 17.74
CA LEU A 19 -4.87 -11.00 18.19
C LEU A 19 -3.91 -12.10 17.70
N VAL A 20 -4.28 -13.36 17.87
CA VAL A 20 -3.49 -14.53 17.45
C VAL A 20 -3.25 -14.54 15.94
N LEU A 21 -4.18 -14.03 15.13
CA LEU A 21 -4.02 -13.93 13.68
C LEU A 21 -3.25 -12.66 13.26
N LEU A 22 -3.50 -11.53 13.90
CA LEU A 22 -2.90 -10.24 13.54
C LEU A 22 -1.45 -10.13 13.96
N VAL A 23 -1.07 -10.61 15.14
CA VAL A 23 0.32 -10.53 15.64
C VAL A 23 1.31 -11.21 14.71
N PRO A 24 1.17 -12.50 14.31
CA PRO A 24 2.11 -13.13 13.39
C PRO A 24 2.07 -12.49 12.00
N LEU A 25 0.92 -12.00 11.54
CA LEU A 25 0.83 -11.28 10.27
C LEU A 25 1.67 -9.99 10.28
N VAL A 26 1.53 -9.17 11.32
CA VAL A 26 2.27 -7.90 11.45
C VAL A 26 3.77 -8.18 11.63
N LEU A 27 4.14 -9.13 12.49
CA LEU A 27 5.54 -9.50 12.68
C LEU A 27 6.17 -10.07 11.41
N GLY A 28 5.45 -10.95 10.70
CA GLY A 28 5.87 -11.50 9.42
C GLY A 28 6.05 -10.43 8.35
N LEU A 29 5.13 -9.46 8.28
CA LEU A 29 5.24 -8.31 7.38
C LEU A 29 6.47 -7.46 7.70
N VAL A 30 6.70 -7.12 8.97
CA VAL A 30 7.87 -6.34 9.39
C VAL A 30 9.16 -7.08 9.07
N PHE A 31 9.21 -8.38 9.36
CA PHE A 31 10.36 -9.23 9.02
C PHE A 31 10.61 -9.24 7.52
N TYR A 32 9.58 -9.49 6.72
CA TYR A 32 9.67 -9.48 5.26
C TYR A 32 10.20 -8.16 4.73
N LEU A 33 9.62 -7.03 5.13
CA LEU A 33 10.09 -5.70 4.70
C LEU A 33 11.48 -5.36 5.25
N THR A 34 11.90 -6.01 6.34
CA THR A 34 13.25 -5.84 6.89
C THR A 34 14.27 -6.55 6.00
N VAL A 35 13.97 -7.80 5.61
CA VAL A 35 14.83 -8.65 4.78
C VAL A 35 14.81 -8.24 3.31
N PHE A 36 13.65 -7.82 2.79
CA PHE A 36 13.43 -7.40 1.41
C PHE A 36 13.15 -5.90 1.37
N PRO A 37 14.19 -5.05 1.26
CA PRO A 37 14.04 -3.60 1.29
C PRO A 37 13.30 -3.06 0.06
N GLU A 38 13.25 -3.85 -1.02
CA GLU A 38 12.45 -3.59 -2.21
C GLU A 38 10.95 -3.43 -1.88
N GLY A 39 10.50 -3.95 -0.74
CA GLY A 39 9.11 -3.86 -0.32
C GLY A 39 8.17 -4.74 -1.13
N ILE A 40 6.88 -4.50 -0.97
CA ILE A 40 5.81 -5.24 -1.65
C ILE A 40 5.26 -4.35 -2.76
N THR A 41 5.41 -4.78 -4.00
CA THR A 41 4.77 -4.14 -5.16
C THR A 41 3.40 -4.76 -5.38
N LEU A 42 2.38 -3.91 -5.49
CA LEU A 42 0.99 -4.25 -5.72
C LEU A 42 0.62 -3.75 -7.11
N ASN A 43 0.81 -4.59 -8.13
CA ASN A 43 0.43 -4.29 -9.51
C ASN A 43 -0.82 -5.08 -9.88
N ALA A 44 -1.95 -4.41 -10.04
CA ALA A 44 -3.23 -5.02 -10.42
C ALA A 44 -3.33 -5.30 -11.94
N GLY A 45 -2.23 -5.69 -12.59
CA GLY A 45 -2.17 -5.95 -14.03
C GLY A 45 -2.32 -4.72 -14.93
N LYS A 46 -2.34 -3.49 -14.37
CA LYS A 46 -2.39 -2.25 -15.15
C LYS A 46 -1.10 -1.46 -14.94
N GLY A 47 -0.31 -1.30 -16.00
CA GLY A 47 1.10 -0.82 -15.92
C GLY A 47 1.33 0.60 -15.36
N ILE A 48 0.29 1.44 -15.28
CA ILE A 48 0.37 2.77 -14.65
C ILE A 48 -0.20 2.80 -13.22
N TRP A 49 -0.82 1.70 -12.78
CA TRP A 49 -1.47 1.60 -11.47
C TRP A 49 -0.63 0.70 -10.57
N GLU A 50 0.31 1.33 -9.87
CA GLU A 50 1.29 0.66 -9.02
C GLU A 50 1.14 1.12 -7.57
N GLY A 51 0.90 0.17 -6.67
CA GLY A 51 1.07 0.35 -5.24
C GLY A 51 2.42 -0.19 -4.80
N ARG A 52 3.07 0.45 -3.83
CA ARG A 52 4.28 -0.12 -3.20
C ARG A 52 4.28 0.15 -1.71
N ILE A 53 4.69 -0.82 -0.91
CA ILE A 53 4.84 -0.68 0.54
C ILE A 53 6.26 -1.06 0.94
N TRP A 54 6.97 -0.20 1.67
CA TRP A 54 8.33 -0.46 2.14
C TRP A 54 8.59 0.15 3.52
N LEU A 55 9.69 -0.26 4.17
CA LEU A 55 10.16 0.38 5.39
C LEU A 55 11.02 1.60 5.07
N VAL A 56 10.73 2.73 5.72
CA VAL A 56 11.65 3.88 5.75
C VAL A 56 12.69 3.60 6.82
N LYS A 57 13.96 3.59 6.43
CA LYS A 57 15.07 3.25 7.33
C LYS A 57 16.14 4.35 7.33
N GLY A 58 16.65 4.64 8.52
CA GLY A 58 17.97 5.25 8.73
C GLY A 58 18.94 4.16 9.20
N THR A 59 19.52 4.33 10.38
CA THR A 59 20.25 3.24 11.09
C THR A 59 19.32 2.15 11.63
N ALA A 60 18.04 2.48 11.86
CA ALA A 60 16.97 1.56 12.24
C ALA A 60 15.70 1.87 11.43
N PRO A 61 14.70 0.97 11.42
CA PRO A 61 13.39 1.27 10.86
C PRO A 61 12.73 2.46 11.59
N THR A 62 12.44 3.51 10.82
CA THR A 62 11.91 4.78 11.32
C THR A 62 10.50 5.08 10.82
N GLY A 63 10.02 4.32 9.84
CA GLY A 63 8.70 4.52 9.24
C GLY A 63 8.28 3.45 8.25
N ILE A 64 7.10 3.62 7.67
CA ILE A 64 6.59 2.87 6.53
C ILE A 64 6.27 3.87 5.41
N GLY A 65 6.74 3.55 4.20
CA GLY A 65 6.39 4.26 2.98
C GLY A 65 5.31 3.49 2.23
N LEU A 66 4.28 4.21 1.79
CA LEU A 66 3.26 3.72 0.88
C LEU A 66 3.25 4.60 -0.35
N GLN A 67 3.46 3.98 -1.51
CA GLN A 67 3.21 4.58 -2.80
C GLN A 67 1.86 4.09 -3.30
N SER A 68 1.06 5.00 -3.81
CA SER A 68 -0.14 4.71 -4.55
C SER A 68 -0.22 5.60 -5.77
N THR A 69 -0.70 5.08 -6.88
CA THR A 69 -1.01 5.86 -8.08
C THR A 69 -2.51 6.14 -8.14
N GLU A 70 -2.88 7.41 -8.31
CA GLU A 70 -4.26 7.87 -8.44
C GLU A 70 -4.50 8.48 -9.83
N PRO A 71 -5.76 8.54 -10.32
CA PRO A 71 -6.05 9.24 -11.57
C PRO A 71 -5.67 10.71 -11.48
N ALA A 72 -4.96 11.22 -12.48
CA ALA A 72 -4.73 12.65 -12.60
C ALA A 72 -5.95 13.32 -13.27
N ALA A 73 -6.41 14.45 -12.74
CA ALA A 73 -7.44 15.26 -13.37
C ALA A 73 -6.85 16.10 -14.53
N GLY A 74 -7.62 16.35 -15.58
CA GLY A 74 -7.20 17.20 -16.71
C GLY A 74 -6.33 16.49 -17.76
N THR A 75 -6.57 15.21 -18.00
CA THR A 75 -5.78 14.42 -18.96
C THR A 75 -6.07 14.80 -20.41
N PRO A 76 -5.05 14.84 -21.29
CA PRO A 76 -5.25 14.97 -22.72
C PRO A 76 -6.15 13.85 -23.25
N ALA A 77 -6.98 14.15 -24.25
CA ALA A 77 -7.80 13.13 -24.92
C ALA A 77 -6.88 12.01 -25.46
N GLY A 78 -7.23 10.75 -25.17
CA GLY A 78 -6.44 9.59 -25.62
C GLY A 78 -5.23 9.23 -24.75
N ALA A 79 -5.08 9.80 -23.54
CA ALA A 79 -4.05 9.37 -22.58
C ALA A 79 -4.66 9.06 -21.21
N VAL A 80 -4.17 7.99 -20.56
CA VAL A 80 -4.42 7.73 -19.14
C VAL A 80 -3.23 8.27 -18.37
N CYS A 81 -3.47 9.28 -17.55
CA CYS A 81 -2.46 9.80 -16.63
C CYS A 81 -2.75 9.36 -15.20
N ALA A 82 -1.71 8.90 -14.54
CA ALA A 82 -1.70 8.60 -13.12
C ALA A 82 -0.72 9.55 -12.41
N ARG A 83 -1.11 10.05 -11.24
CA ARG A 83 -0.23 10.76 -10.32
C ARG A 83 0.24 9.79 -9.25
N THR A 84 1.53 9.76 -9.00
CA THR A 84 2.09 9.00 -7.88
C THR A 84 1.94 9.81 -6.60
N ILE A 85 1.41 9.19 -5.55
CA ILE A 85 1.31 9.76 -4.21
C ILE A 85 2.14 8.91 -3.29
N LEU A 86 3.07 9.57 -2.60
CA LEU A 86 3.88 8.98 -1.56
C LEU A 86 3.30 9.39 -0.20
N THR A 87 2.91 8.42 0.60
CA THR A 87 2.52 8.62 1.99
C THR A 87 3.55 7.95 2.89
N THR A 88 4.21 8.71 3.74
CA THR A 88 5.15 8.19 4.72
C THR A 88 4.56 8.35 6.12
N PHE A 89 4.52 7.24 6.84
CA PHE A 89 4.18 7.18 8.26
C PHE A 89 5.49 7.01 9.02
N GLN A 90 5.94 8.06 9.68
CA GLN A 90 7.19 8.07 10.41
C GLN A 90 6.90 8.06 11.92
N TRP A 91 7.63 7.27 12.70
CA TRP A 91 7.54 7.25 14.17
C TRP A 91 8.83 7.77 14.84
N SER A 92 9.91 7.96 14.08
CA SER A 92 11.17 8.50 14.60
C SER A 92 11.97 9.21 13.49
N PRO A 93 12.70 10.31 13.78
CA PRO A 93 12.82 10.98 15.09
C PRO A 93 11.64 11.92 15.40
N ARG A 94 10.85 12.30 14.38
CA ARG A 94 9.62 13.08 14.55
C ARG A 94 8.43 12.27 14.04
N PRO A 95 7.58 11.76 14.94
CA PRO A 95 6.37 11.07 14.54
C PRO A 95 5.50 11.98 13.65
N GLY A 96 4.98 11.44 12.55
CA GLY A 96 4.15 12.21 11.64
C GLY A 96 3.75 11.44 10.40
N ILE A 97 2.73 11.98 9.74
CA ILE A 97 2.27 11.50 8.44
C ILE A 97 2.61 12.59 7.43
N ARG A 98 3.42 12.26 6.43
CA ARG A 98 3.67 13.16 5.30
C ARG A 98 3.07 12.55 4.04
N ARG A 99 2.32 13.36 3.32
CA ARG A 99 1.78 13.02 2.01
C ARG A 99 2.41 13.94 0.99
N GLU A 100 3.12 13.35 0.04
CA GLU A 100 3.81 14.06 -1.02
C GLU A 100 3.24 13.58 -2.36
N ILE A 101 2.95 14.53 -3.24
CA ILE A 101 2.55 14.23 -4.61
C ILE A 101 3.86 14.13 -5.40
N GLY A 102 4.14 12.94 -5.89
CA GLY A 102 5.30 12.66 -6.73
C GLY A 102 5.03 12.99 -8.20
N SER A 103 5.65 12.21 -9.09
CA SER A 103 5.55 12.39 -10.53
C SER A 103 4.18 12.03 -11.09
N CYS A 104 3.75 12.76 -12.13
CA CYS A 104 2.68 12.32 -13.02
C CYS A 104 3.27 11.49 -14.16
N ARG A 105 2.66 10.34 -14.47
CA ARG A 105 2.98 9.52 -15.65
C ARG A 105 1.75 9.43 -16.51
N CYS A 106 1.90 9.71 -17.80
CA CYS A 106 0.85 9.53 -18.80
C CYS A 106 1.25 8.41 -19.75
N GLN A 107 0.34 7.46 -19.95
CA GLN A 107 0.47 6.46 -21.00
C GLN A 107 -0.63 6.71 -22.03
N PRO A 108 -0.31 6.72 -23.34
CA PRO A 108 -1.35 6.78 -24.36
C PRO A 108 -2.31 5.59 -24.20
N LEU A 109 -3.63 5.82 -24.34
CA LEU A 109 -4.63 4.74 -24.39
C LEU A 109 -4.29 3.91 -25.62
N ALA A 110 -3.69 2.76 -25.39
CA ALA A 110 -3.21 1.90 -26.43
C ALA A 110 -4.33 1.00 -26.99
N ASP A 111 -5.47 1.59 -27.37
CA ASP A 111 -6.21 1.11 -28.55
C ASP A 111 -5.38 1.33 -29.84
N ALA A 112 -4.26 2.05 -29.75
CA ALA A 112 -3.20 2.06 -30.77
C ALA A 112 -2.24 0.84 -30.68
N THR A 113 -2.23 0.03 -29.60
CA THR A 113 -1.41 -1.20 -29.58
C THR A 113 -2.12 -2.44 -30.12
N ALA A 114 -3.43 -2.37 -30.38
CA ALA A 114 -4.04 -3.30 -31.36
C ALA A 114 -3.48 -3.04 -32.79
N LEU A 115 -2.92 -1.86 -33.06
CA LEU A 115 -2.15 -1.52 -34.27
C LEU A 115 -0.64 -1.79 -34.14
N CYS A 116 -0.13 -2.20 -32.97
CA CYS A 116 1.27 -2.61 -32.80
C CYS A 116 1.48 -4.13 -32.90
N LEU A 117 0.44 -4.89 -33.29
CA LEU A 117 0.57 -6.24 -33.84
C LEU A 117 0.26 -6.19 -35.34
N GLN A 118 1.25 -5.77 -36.13
CA GLN A 118 1.45 -6.27 -37.49
C GLN A 118 2.97 -6.46 -37.66
N PRO A 119 3.44 -7.53 -38.33
CA PRO A 119 2.81 -8.24 -39.46
C PRO A 119 1.84 -9.37 -39.09
#